data_AF-A0A7W0XKZ4-F1
#
_entry.id   AF-A0A7W0XKZ4-F1
#
_cell.length_a   1.000
_cell.length_b   1.000
_cell.length_c   1.000
_cell.angle_alpha   90.00
_cell.angle_beta   90.00
_cell.angle_gamma   90.00
#
_symmetry.space_group_name_H-M   'P 1'
#
loop_
_entity.id
_entity.type
_entity.pdbx_description
1 polymer ?
#
loop_
_entity_poly.entity_id
_entity_poly.type
_entity_poly.pdbx_seq_one_letter_code
_entity_poly.pdbx_strand_id
1 'polypeptide(L)'
;MGWLYMQSLDGHSGPRQYLDAQFTYDRPERRSRVLRSALVGMRTYYAAVESVGSNGEREVFAIVCLVRYNPRDREGYIFGCKDMDESMWPCEAECPPAVLDLLTPTHRPYAVQWRERCRAAASRRGSTPKLRSGQIIVQGNRVKEWVTNG
;
A
#
# COMPACT_ATOMS: atom_id res chain seq x y z
N MET A 1 15.05 10.14 1.84
CA MET A 1 13.83 10.72 1.22
C MET A 1 12.94 11.35 2.28
N GLY A 2 12.56 12.61 2.07
CA GLY A 2 11.69 13.39 2.96
C GLY A 2 10.20 13.12 2.73
N TRP A 3 9.34 13.88 3.41
CA TRP A 3 7.90 13.88 3.14
C TRP A 3 7.57 14.91 2.08
N LEU A 4 6.73 14.54 1.11
CA LEU A 4 6.02 15.48 0.23
C LEU A 4 4.68 15.81 0.88
N TYR A 5 4.30 17.09 0.88
CA TYR A 5 2.97 17.56 1.29
C TYR A 5 2.33 18.36 0.17
N MET A 6 1.01 18.23 0.04
CA MET A 6 0.22 18.77 -1.06
C MET A 6 -1.11 19.30 -0.56
N GLN A 7 -1.58 20.37 -1.17
CA GLN A 7 -2.86 20.99 -0.86
C GLN A 7 -4.03 20.47 -1.72
N SER A 8 -3.72 19.67 -2.73
CA SER A 8 -4.67 19.09 -3.67
C SER A 8 -4.24 17.67 -4.04
N LEU A 9 -5.20 16.88 -4.51
CA LEU A 9 -4.96 15.59 -5.17
C LEU A 9 -5.24 15.70 -6.68
N ASP A 10 -5.15 16.88 -7.26
CA ASP A 10 -5.29 17.15 -8.70
C ASP A 10 -6.53 16.51 -9.36
N GLY A 11 -7.66 16.54 -8.64
CA GLY A 11 -8.93 15.99 -9.12
C GLY A 11 -9.10 14.47 -8.92
N HIS A 12 -8.11 13.79 -8.35
CA HIS A 12 -8.23 12.37 -7.98
C HIS A 12 -9.15 12.20 -6.76
N SER A 13 -9.93 11.13 -6.75
CA SER A 13 -10.94 10.81 -5.74
C SER A 13 -10.37 10.49 -4.36
N GLY A 14 -9.07 10.23 -4.26
CA GLY A 14 -8.37 10.01 -3.00
C GLY A 14 -6.91 9.60 -3.17
N PRO A 15 -6.19 9.43 -2.05
CA PRO A 15 -4.76 9.14 -2.03
C PRO A 15 -4.33 7.97 -2.91
N ARG A 16 -5.13 6.90 -2.94
CA ARG A 16 -4.81 5.71 -3.74
C ARG A 16 -4.80 6.02 -5.23
N GLN A 17 -5.84 6.67 -5.75
CA GLN A 17 -5.93 6.99 -7.17
C GLN A 17 -4.84 7.99 -7.58
N TYR A 18 -4.55 8.97 -6.71
CA TYR A 18 -3.43 9.89 -6.91
C TYR A 18 -2.11 9.13 -7.02
N LEU A 19 -1.80 8.25 -6.06
CA LEU A 19 -0.56 7.46 -6.08
C LEU A 19 -0.49 6.48 -7.26
N ASP A 20 -1.63 5.87 -7.63
CA ASP A 20 -1.71 5.02 -8.84
C ASP A 20 -1.28 5.80 -10.09
N ALA A 21 -1.72 7.06 -10.22
CA ALA A 21 -1.35 7.94 -11.31
C ALA A 21 0.12 8.39 -11.22
N GLN A 22 0.62 8.77 -10.04
CA GLN A 22 2.02 9.19 -9.86
C GLN A 22 3.03 8.11 -10.25
N PHE A 23 2.71 6.84 -9.99
CA PHE A 23 3.57 5.70 -10.36
C PHE A 23 3.23 5.10 -11.74
N THR A 24 2.36 5.74 -12.51
CA THR A 24 2.02 5.32 -13.88
C THR A 24 2.40 6.45 -14.85
N TYR A 25 3.48 6.25 -15.60
CA TYR A 25 3.98 7.22 -16.57
C TYR A 25 4.72 6.54 -17.72
N ASP A 26 4.81 7.23 -18.86
CA ASP A 26 5.59 6.80 -20.01
C ASP A 26 6.63 7.89 -20.31
N ARG A 27 7.91 7.57 -20.11
CA ARG A 27 9.06 8.44 -20.42
C ARG A 27 10.05 7.69 -21.31
N PRO A 28 10.80 8.39 -22.19
CA PRO A 28 11.75 7.73 -23.11
C PRO A 28 12.74 6.78 -22.43
N GLU A 29 13.18 7.12 -21.21
CA GLU A 29 14.16 6.34 -20.46
C GLU A 29 13.53 5.18 -19.68
N ARG A 30 12.25 5.32 -19.31
CA ARG A 30 11.55 4.37 -18.45
C ARG A 30 10.04 4.53 -18.55
N ARG A 31 9.36 3.40 -18.76
CA ARG A 31 7.91 3.28 -18.60
C ARG A 31 7.59 2.63 -17.26
N SER A 32 6.59 3.17 -16.57
CA SER A 32 6.11 2.66 -15.29
C SER A 32 4.60 2.47 -15.33
N ARG A 33 4.11 1.36 -14.76
CA ARG A 33 2.67 1.08 -14.67
C ARG A 33 2.33 0.37 -13.38
N VAL A 34 1.37 0.89 -12.64
CA VAL A 34 0.78 0.18 -11.50
C VAL A 34 -0.08 -0.97 -12.01
N LEU A 35 0.29 -2.20 -11.68
CA LEU A 35 -0.48 -3.40 -12.04
C LEU A 35 -1.58 -3.70 -11.01
N ARG A 36 -1.28 -3.43 -9.74
CA ARG A 36 -2.20 -3.55 -8.61
C ARG A 36 -1.72 -2.70 -7.46
N SER A 37 -2.66 -2.08 -6.75
CA SER A 37 -2.39 -1.32 -5.55
C SER A 37 -3.37 -1.63 -4.42
N ALA A 38 -3.03 -1.20 -3.21
CA ALA A 38 -3.91 -1.19 -2.06
C ALA A 38 -3.51 -0.06 -1.11
N LEU A 39 -4.50 0.60 -0.51
CA LEU A 39 -4.29 1.56 0.57
C LEU A 39 -4.80 0.92 1.87
N VAL A 40 -3.86 0.47 2.71
CA VAL A 40 -4.14 -0.25 3.95
C VAL A 40 -4.29 0.77 5.09
N GLY A 41 -5.43 0.71 5.78
CA GLY A 41 -5.70 1.53 6.96
C GLY A 41 -5.69 3.05 6.72
N MET A 42 -5.82 3.51 5.47
CA MET A 42 -5.62 4.91 5.08
C MET A 42 -4.26 5.49 5.49
N ARG A 43 -3.24 4.62 5.65
CA ARG A 43 -1.91 4.99 6.18
C ARG A 43 -0.76 4.49 5.33
N THR A 44 -0.93 3.36 4.64
CA THR A 44 0.15 2.80 3.84
C THR A 44 -0.38 2.33 2.51
N TYR A 45 0.12 2.93 1.45
CA TYR A 45 -0.10 2.49 0.08
C TYR A 45 0.94 1.44 -0.30
N TYR A 46 0.49 0.38 -0.95
CA TYR A 46 1.32 -0.66 -1.53
C TYR A 46 0.96 -0.82 -3.00
N ALA A 47 1.95 -0.97 -3.88
CA ALA A 47 1.69 -1.28 -5.27
C ALA A 47 2.74 -2.19 -5.89
N ALA A 48 2.27 -3.08 -6.77
CA ALA A 48 3.11 -3.80 -7.72
C ALA A 48 3.25 -2.91 -8.95
N VAL A 49 4.46 -2.43 -9.19
CA VAL A 49 4.78 -1.50 -10.27
C VAL A 49 5.64 -2.24 -11.29
N GLU A 50 5.14 -2.32 -12.51
CA GLU A 50 5.94 -2.72 -13.67
C GLU A 50 6.81 -1.55 -14.10
N SER A 51 8.11 -1.79 -14.21
CA SER A 51 9.07 -0.85 -14.78
C SER A 51 9.73 -1.51 -15.98
N VAL A 52 9.72 -0.80 -17.12
CA VAL A 52 10.39 -1.20 -18.36
C VAL A 52 11.44 -0.15 -18.70
N GLY A 53 12.71 -0.56 -18.73
CA GLY A 53 13.83 0.29 -19.12
C GLY A 53 13.94 0.45 -20.65
N SER A 54 14.77 1.39 -21.10
CA SER A 54 15.02 1.64 -22.53
C SER A 54 15.63 0.45 -23.28
N ASN A 55 16.34 -0.43 -22.57
CA ASN A 55 16.90 -1.69 -23.09
C ASN A 55 15.85 -2.82 -23.20
N GLY A 56 14.59 -2.56 -22.81
CA GLY A 56 13.52 -3.56 -22.76
C GLY A 56 13.52 -4.45 -21.51
N GLU A 57 14.45 -4.24 -20.58
CA GLU A 57 14.46 -4.95 -19.30
C GLU A 57 13.19 -4.61 -18.51
N ARG A 58 12.50 -5.65 -18.05
CA ARG A 58 11.23 -5.55 -17.34
C ARG A 58 11.34 -6.15 -15.96
N GLU A 59 10.98 -5.37 -14.95
CA GLU A 59 10.83 -5.83 -13.58
C GLU A 59 9.48 -5.40 -12.99
N VAL A 60 8.94 -6.21 -12.08
CA VAL A 60 7.81 -5.82 -11.24
C VAL A 60 8.27 -5.84 -9.79
N PHE A 61 8.28 -4.67 -9.15
CA PHE A 61 8.71 -4.49 -7.76
C PHE A 61 7.64 -3.78 -6.95
N ALA A 62 7.77 -3.83 -5.62
CA ALA A 62 6.82 -3.17 -4.74
C ALA A 62 7.24 -1.73 -4.42
N ILE A 63 6.30 -0.79 -4.60
CA ILE A 63 6.34 0.54 -4.01
C ILE A 63 5.52 0.53 -2.72
N VAL A 64 6.05 1.22 -1.71
CA VAL A 64 5.40 1.47 -0.42
C VAL A 64 5.39 2.97 -0.18
N CYS A 65 4.21 3.56 0.05
CA CYS A 65 4.12 4.95 0.48
C CYS A 65 3.47 5.04 1.84
N LEU A 66 4.13 5.73 2.77
CA LEU A 66 3.44 6.24 3.95
C LEU A 66 2.53 7.38 3.52
N VAL A 67 1.31 7.38 4.01
CA VAL A 67 0.25 8.33 3.66
C VAL A 67 -0.22 9.06 4.91
N ARG A 68 -0.27 10.38 4.80
CA ARG A 68 -1.06 11.26 5.67
C ARG A 68 -2.15 11.86 4.83
N TYR A 69 -3.39 11.75 5.28
CA TYR A 69 -4.53 12.30 4.56
C TYR A 69 -5.48 12.97 5.57
N ASN A 70 -5.60 14.28 5.48
CA ASN A 70 -6.46 15.10 6.32
C ASN A 70 -7.15 16.18 5.47
N PRO A 71 -8.33 15.90 4.89
CA PRO A 71 -9.08 16.88 4.08
C PRO A 71 -9.48 18.16 4.82
N ARG A 72 -9.36 18.20 6.16
CA ARG A 72 -9.71 19.35 7.01
C ARG A 72 -8.47 20.01 7.61
N ASP A 73 -7.32 19.83 7.00
CA ASP A 73 -6.10 20.48 7.46
C ASP A 73 -6.24 22.01 7.43
N ARG A 74 -5.82 22.67 8.52
CA ARG A 74 -6.04 24.13 8.69
C ARG A 74 -5.22 24.96 7.73
N GLU A 75 -4.06 24.47 7.33
CA GLU A 75 -3.14 25.13 6.39
C GLU A 75 -3.35 24.62 4.95
N GLY A 76 -4.36 23.76 4.76
CA GLY A 76 -4.74 23.20 3.47
C GLY A 76 -3.87 22.05 3.01
N TYR A 77 -2.86 21.59 3.76
CA TYR A 77 -2.01 20.45 3.35
C TYR A 77 -2.73 19.11 3.56
N ILE A 78 -3.70 18.85 2.68
CA ILE A 78 -4.64 17.74 2.84
C ILE A 78 -4.01 16.36 2.63
N PHE A 79 -2.87 16.29 1.96
CA PHE A 79 -2.20 15.03 1.63
C PHE A 79 -0.69 15.14 1.85
N GLY A 80 -0.11 14.08 2.39
CA GLY A 80 1.33 13.90 2.43
C GLY A 80 1.72 12.47 2.15
N CYS A 81 2.82 12.29 1.42
CA CYS A 81 3.36 10.97 1.13
C CYS A 81 4.87 10.91 1.34
N LYS A 82 5.34 9.72 1.71
CA LYS A 82 6.76 9.36 1.67
C LYS A 82 6.87 7.99 1.01
N ASP A 83 7.43 7.98 -0.19
CA ASP A 83 7.62 6.79 -1.01
C ASP A 83 8.96 6.11 -0.73
N MET A 84 8.93 4.78 -0.88
CA MET A 84 10.05 3.86 -0.74
C MET A 84 9.77 2.63 -1.61
N ASP A 85 10.80 1.92 -2.05
CA ASP A 85 10.62 0.58 -2.64
C ASP A 85 10.99 -0.53 -1.65
N GLU A 86 10.63 -1.76 -1.97
CA GLU A 86 10.90 -2.95 -1.13
C GLU A 86 12.37 -3.16 -0.77
N SER A 87 13.33 -2.67 -1.56
CA SER A 87 14.75 -2.79 -1.26
C SER A 87 15.22 -1.79 -0.19
N MET A 88 14.39 -0.81 0.17
CA MET A 88 14.65 0.15 1.26
C MET A 88 14.27 -0.40 2.65
N TRP A 89 13.86 -1.67 2.72
CA TRP A 89 13.41 -2.34 3.94
C TRP A 89 12.35 -1.56 4.74
N PRO A 90 11.16 -1.26 4.17
CA PRO A 90 10.10 -0.56 4.90
C PRO A 90 9.73 -1.27 6.21
N CYS A 91 9.45 -0.52 7.28
CA CYS A 91 8.91 -1.11 8.51
C CYS A 91 7.52 -1.70 8.27
N GLU A 92 6.74 -1.05 7.41
CA GLU A 92 5.36 -1.38 7.07
C GLU A 92 5.30 -2.63 6.20
N ALA A 93 5.03 -3.77 6.82
CA ALA A 93 4.99 -5.08 6.19
C ALA A 93 3.57 -5.66 6.13
N GLU A 94 2.58 -4.82 5.84
CA GLU A 94 1.18 -5.21 5.76
C GLU A 94 0.67 -5.42 4.32
N CYS A 95 1.59 -5.44 3.34
CA CYS A 95 1.29 -5.57 1.92
C CYS A 95 0.38 -6.78 1.62
N PRO A 96 -0.74 -6.59 0.88
CA PRO A 96 -1.64 -7.69 0.54
C PRO A 96 -0.97 -8.76 -0.34
N PRO A 97 -1.29 -10.06 -0.15
CA PRO A 97 -0.75 -11.14 -0.99
C PRO A 97 -0.94 -10.90 -2.49
N ALA A 98 -2.10 -10.39 -2.91
CA ALA A 98 -2.38 -10.13 -4.31
C ALA A 98 -1.42 -9.11 -4.96
N VAL A 99 -0.80 -8.20 -4.19
CA VAL A 99 0.27 -7.32 -4.67
C VAL A 99 1.59 -8.10 -4.75
N LEU A 100 1.92 -8.85 -3.70
CA LEU A 100 3.15 -9.65 -3.62
C LEU A 100 3.25 -10.72 -4.72
N ASP A 101 2.12 -11.29 -5.13
CA ASP A 101 2.07 -12.38 -6.12
C ASP A 101 2.34 -11.90 -7.56
N LEU A 102 2.35 -10.58 -7.79
CA LEU A 102 2.71 -10.00 -9.09
C LEU A 102 4.19 -9.65 -9.21
N LEU A 103 4.95 -9.71 -8.11
CA LEU A 103 6.33 -9.23 -8.08
C LEU A 103 7.28 -10.23 -8.74
N THR A 104 8.19 -9.74 -9.58
CA THR A 104 9.26 -10.54 -10.18
C THR A 104 10.17 -11.09 -9.07
N PRO A 105 10.72 -12.31 -9.19
CA PRO A 105 11.76 -12.80 -8.29
C PRO A 105 12.92 -11.80 -8.16
N THR A 106 13.49 -11.68 -6.96
CA THR A 106 14.59 -10.75 -6.69
C THR A 106 15.60 -11.38 -5.73
N HIS A 107 16.87 -11.02 -5.89
CA HIS A 107 17.97 -11.42 -4.99
C HIS A 107 18.39 -10.28 -4.05
N ARG A 108 17.68 -9.13 -4.05
CA ARG A 108 17.98 -8.02 -3.14
C ARG A 108 17.58 -8.43 -1.71
N PRO A 109 18.52 -8.54 -0.75
CA PRO A 109 18.24 -9.16 0.55
C PRO A 109 17.14 -8.44 1.33
N TYR A 110 17.12 -7.11 1.30
CA TYR A 110 16.09 -6.33 1.97
C TYR A 110 14.70 -6.49 1.36
N ALA A 111 14.61 -6.62 0.03
CA ALA A 111 13.34 -6.87 -0.64
C ALA A 111 12.80 -8.26 -0.29
N VAL A 112 13.66 -9.30 -0.33
CA VAL A 112 13.30 -10.67 0.05
C VAL A 112 12.75 -10.71 1.48
N GLN A 113 13.50 -10.15 2.44
CA GLN A 113 13.08 -10.12 3.84
C GLN A 113 11.79 -9.33 4.06
N TRP A 114 11.61 -8.20 3.36
CA TRP A 114 10.36 -7.43 3.45
C TRP A 114 9.16 -8.22 2.90
N ARG A 115 9.30 -8.90 1.75
CA ARG A 115 8.26 -9.75 1.17
C ARG A 115 7.89 -10.90 2.13
N GLU A 116 8.86 -11.54 2.75
CA GLU A 116 8.64 -12.59 3.76
C GLU A 116 7.87 -12.06 4.98
N ARG A 117 8.24 -10.89 5.52
CA ARG A 117 7.50 -10.25 6.61
C ARG A 117 6.05 -9.96 6.21
N CYS A 118 5.81 -9.52 4.98
CA CYS A 118 4.46 -9.28 4.48
C CYS A 118 3.64 -10.57 4.39
N ARG A 119 4.21 -11.66 3.86
CA ARG A 119 3.54 -12.96 3.81
C ARG A 119 3.23 -13.48 5.21
N ALA A 120 4.17 -13.37 6.15
CA ALA A 120 3.94 -13.76 7.55
C ALA A 120 2.82 -12.94 8.21
N ALA A 121 2.75 -11.62 7.94
CA ALA A 121 1.66 -10.77 8.43
C ALA A 121 0.31 -11.15 7.84
N ALA A 122 0.26 -11.47 6.54
CA ALA A 122 -0.95 -11.95 5.89
C ALA A 122 -1.44 -13.27 6.49
N SER A 123 -0.55 -14.24 6.74
CA SER A 123 -0.90 -15.51 7.38
C SER A 123 -1.50 -15.31 8.77
N ARG A 124 -0.91 -14.42 9.59
CA ARG A 124 -1.45 -14.08 10.93
C ARG A 124 -2.86 -13.47 10.87
N ARG A 125 -3.14 -12.65 9.85
CA ARG A 125 -4.47 -12.06 9.65
C ARG A 125 -5.49 -13.07 9.12
N GLY A 126 -5.06 -13.99 8.25
CA GLY A 126 -5.89 -15.09 7.78
C GLY A 126 -6.23 -16.10 8.87
N SER A 127 -5.38 -16.24 9.89
CA SER A 127 -5.66 -17.07 11.08
C SER A 127 -6.57 -16.41 12.11
N THR A 128 -6.83 -15.10 12.02
CA THR A 128 -7.81 -14.44 12.89
C THR A 128 -9.20 -14.94 12.50
N PRO A 129 -9.98 -15.53 13.43
CA PRO A 129 -11.33 -15.99 13.13
C PRO A 129 -12.15 -14.85 12.53
N LYS A 130 -12.72 -15.05 11.34
CA LYS A 130 -13.72 -14.12 10.81
C LYS A 130 -14.89 -14.12 11.78
N LEU A 131 -15.12 -12.97 12.42
CA LEU A 131 -16.28 -12.76 13.26
C LEU A 131 -17.52 -12.94 12.41
N ARG A 132 -18.39 -13.86 12.83
CA ARG A 132 -19.64 -14.13 12.11
C ARG A 132 -20.67 -13.07 12.52
N SER A 133 -21.56 -12.71 11.60
CA SER A 133 -22.71 -11.87 11.93
C SER A 133 -23.50 -12.51 13.08
N GLY A 134 -23.85 -11.74 14.11
CA GLY A 134 -24.49 -12.21 15.34
C GLY A 134 -23.52 -12.70 16.44
N GLN A 135 -22.19 -12.64 16.21
CA GLN A 135 -21.22 -12.97 17.26
C GLN A 135 -21.13 -11.83 18.28
N ILE A 136 -21.38 -12.13 19.55
CA ILE A 136 -21.24 -11.17 20.65
C ILE A 136 -19.77 -11.11 21.07
N ILE A 137 -19.18 -9.92 21.09
CA ILE A 137 -17.84 -9.70 21.64
C ILE A 137 -17.95 -8.93 22.94
N VAL A 138 -17.37 -9.49 23.99
CA VAL A 138 -17.25 -8.85 25.30
C VAL A 138 -15.86 -8.23 25.40
N GLN A 139 -15.77 -6.91 25.32
CA GLN A 139 -14.56 -6.16 25.68
C GLN A 139 -14.84 -5.35 26.95
N GLY A 140 -14.41 -5.88 28.10
CA GLY A 140 -14.79 -5.35 29.41
C GLY A 140 -16.30 -5.45 29.68
N ASN A 141 -16.87 -4.53 30.48
CA ASN A 141 -18.31 -4.51 30.82
C ASN A 141 -19.24 -3.99 29.71
N ARG A 142 -18.85 -4.06 28.43
CA ARG A 142 -19.71 -3.67 27.31
C ARG A 142 -19.92 -4.84 26.36
N VAL A 143 -21.19 -5.18 26.17
CA VAL A 143 -21.66 -6.16 25.20
C VAL A 143 -22.00 -5.41 23.91
N LYS A 144 -21.39 -5.79 22.79
CA LYS A 144 -21.77 -5.30 21.46
C LYS A 144 -21.99 -6.48 20.51
N GLU A 145 -23.11 -6.44 19.81
CA GLU A 145 -23.44 -7.39 18.75
C GLU A 145 -22.76 -6.98 17.45
N TRP A 146 -22.08 -7.91 16.79
CA TRP A 146 -21.46 -7.67 15.49
C TRP A 146 -22.46 -7.87 14.36
N VAL A 147 -22.66 -6.83 13.55
CA VAL A 147 -23.45 -6.87 12.32
C VAL A 147 -22.53 -6.56 11.13
N THR A 148 -22.48 -7.46 10.15
CA THR A 148 -21.78 -7.20 8.89
C THR A 148 -22.75 -6.53 7.91
N ASN A 149 -22.40 -5.34 7.41
CA ASN A 149 -23.12 -4.76 6.27
C ASN A 149 -22.80 -5.59 5.02
N GLY A 150 -23.83 -6.20 4.45
CA GLY A 150 -23.76 -6.95 3.19
C GLY A 150 -23.55 -6.04 1.98
#